data_AF-A0A662GSS1-F1
#
_entry.id   AF-A0A662GSS1-F1
#
_cell.length_a   1.000
_cell.length_b   1.000
_cell.length_c   1.000
_cell.angle_alpha   90.00
_cell.angle_beta   90.00
_cell.angle_gamma   90.00
#
_symmetry.space_group_name_H-M   'P 1'
#
loop_
_entity.id
_entity.type
_entity.pdbx_description
1 polymer ?
#
loop_
_entity_poly.entity_id
_entity_poly.type
_entity_poly.pdbx_seq_one_letter_code
_entity_poly.pdbx_strand_id
1 'polypeptide(L)'
;MEWFGYVGRVLRVDLSGERARVEELSEEDVELFIGGSGLAAAIIYREVDPKVDPLSEANKVVCMTGPLTGTMVPGGNRTTIAAKSPLTGAWGEGHLGGFWGPELKFAGYDGVIVEGRASSPVYILIRDDEVEVRDAERLWGLTTSSTERAIRRECGDEGVRVLSIGPAGERLVRYAVVVSDERVAGRTGMGAVFGSKNLKAIAVRGTGKVRVKEYERLRALIRRLYPAIMSNPTSQVRALYGTNGEMEVFHEYGDVPIRNFTLGEWLGVSRISGQAIVSRMLRRHRTCFSCPIHCWKEVKIKEGPHAGTVTRAPEYETAASLGALLMIDDPNYLATAEYLCNEYGIDVISAGVTIAWATEAFE
;
A
#
# COMPACT_ATOMS: atom_id res chain seq x y z
N MET A 1 6.65 -14.82 -28.09
CA MET A 1 5.26 -14.38 -27.84
C MET A 1 5.28 -12.87 -27.61
N GLU A 2 4.26 -12.12 -28.04
CA GLU A 2 4.18 -10.68 -27.78
C GLU A 2 3.24 -10.38 -26.62
N TRP A 3 3.75 -9.69 -25.60
CA TRP A 3 2.98 -9.27 -24.43
C TRP A 3 2.36 -7.88 -24.62
N PHE A 4 1.08 -7.75 -24.26
CA PHE A 4 0.34 -6.49 -24.20
C PHE A 4 -0.36 -6.39 -22.85
N GLY A 5 -0.33 -5.23 -22.22
CA GLY A 5 -0.74 -5.05 -20.82
C GLY A 5 0.25 -5.67 -19.84
N TYR A 6 0.76 -6.87 -20.12
CA TYR A 6 1.86 -7.54 -19.42
C TYR A 6 3.23 -7.14 -19.98
N VAL A 7 4.28 -7.38 -19.20
CA VAL A 7 5.66 -7.38 -19.72
C VAL A 7 6.11 -8.79 -20.11
N GLY A 8 5.61 -9.81 -19.41
CA GLY A 8 5.96 -11.22 -19.58
C GLY A 8 7.09 -11.71 -18.68
N ARG A 9 7.51 -10.93 -17.68
CA ARG A 9 8.68 -11.24 -16.85
C ARG A 9 8.36 -11.05 -15.37
N VAL A 10 8.69 -12.03 -14.53
CA VAL A 10 8.60 -11.94 -13.07
C VAL A 10 10.00 -12.09 -12.50
N LEU A 11 10.39 -11.16 -11.62
CA LEU A 11 11.67 -11.23 -10.94
C LEU A 11 11.54 -12.13 -9.71
N ARG A 12 12.44 -13.10 -9.54
CA ARG A 12 12.54 -13.88 -8.32
C ARG A 12 13.87 -13.63 -7.63
N VAL A 13 13.80 -13.31 -6.35
CA VAL A 13 14.96 -12.99 -5.51
C VAL A 13 15.01 -13.96 -4.33
N ASP A 14 16.08 -14.76 -4.28
CA ASP A 14 16.44 -15.59 -3.13
C ASP A 14 17.40 -14.79 -2.24
N LEU A 15 16.92 -14.39 -1.06
CA LEU A 15 17.69 -13.61 -0.10
C LEU A 15 18.72 -14.44 0.66
N SER A 16 18.52 -15.75 0.79
CA SER A 16 19.50 -16.63 1.45
C SER A 16 20.72 -16.84 0.56
N GLY A 17 20.51 -16.92 -0.76
CA GLY A 17 21.57 -17.05 -1.75
C GLY A 17 22.09 -15.72 -2.32
N GLU A 18 21.42 -14.61 -2.02
CA GLU A 18 21.60 -13.27 -2.64
C GLU A 18 21.60 -13.31 -4.17
N ARG A 19 20.64 -14.05 -4.76
CA ARG A 19 20.54 -14.23 -6.21
C ARG A 19 19.19 -13.77 -6.73
N ALA A 20 19.23 -13.10 -7.87
CA ALA A 20 18.06 -12.77 -8.65
C ALA A 20 18.03 -13.58 -9.94
N ARG A 21 16.84 -14.05 -10.33
CA ARG A 21 16.59 -14.66 -11.64
C ARG A 21 15.28 -14.12 -12.21
N VAL A 22 15.20 -14.09 -13.53
CA VAL A 22 13.98 -13.70 -14.23
C VAL A 22 13.26 -14.96 -14.70
N GLU A 23 11.98 -15.04 -14.40
CA GLU A 23 11.08 -16.10 -14.83
C GLU A 23 10.11 -15.54 -15.88
N GLU A 24 9.85 -16.30 -16.94
CA GLU A 24 8.85 -15.92 -17.93
C GLU A 24 7.45 -16.19 -17.38
N LEU A 25 6.54 -15.26 -17.65
CA LEU A 25 5.15 -15.39 -17.26
C LEU A 25 4.45 -16.46 -18.13
N SER A 26 3.70 -17.36 -17.51
CA SER A 26 2.95 -18.40 -18.24
C SER A 26 1.70 -17.82 -18.91
N GLU A 27 1.46 -18.20 -20.18
CA GLU A 27 0.23 -17.83 -20.90
C GLU A 27 -1.00 -18.42 -20.21
N GLU A 28 -0.92 -19.69 -19.79
CA GLU A 28 -1.99 -20.36 -19.05
C GLU A 28 -2.31 -19.63 -17.74
N ASP A 29 -1.28 -19.17 -17.02
CA ASP A 29 -1.49 -18.46 -15.76
C ASP A 29 -2.15 -17.09 -15.97
N VAL A 30 -1.79 -16.34 -17.02
CA VAL A 30 -2.46 -15.06 -17.28
C VAL A 30 -3.88 -15.25 -17.79
N GLU A 31 -4.19 -16.34 -18.49
CA GLU A 31 -5.55 -16.65 -18.92
C GLU A 31 -6.43 -17.04 -17.72
N LEU A 32 -5.90 -17.86 -16.80
CA LEU A 32 -6.65 -18.33 -15.63
C LEU A 32 -6.76 -17.29 -14.51
N PHE A 33 -5.70 -16.51 -14.28
CA PHE A 33 -5.58 -15.68 -13.07
C PHE A 33 -5.44 -14.19 -13.34
N ILE A 34 -5.32 -13.79 -14.61
CA ILE A 34 -5.21 -12.39 -15.05
C ILE A 34 -3.93 -11.73 -14.51
N GLY A 35 -3.92 -11.29 -13.25
CA GLY A 35 -2.81 -10.55 -12.66
C GLY A 35 -3.06 -10.18 -11.21
N GLY A 36 -2.15 -9.41 -10.62
CA GLY A 36 -2.25 -8.95 -9.23
C GLY A 36 -2.50 -10.10 -8.27
N SER A 37 -3.59 -10.01 -7.51
CA SER A 37 -4.05 -11.04 -6.57
C SER A 37 -4.19 -12.44 -7.15
N GLY A 38 -4.67 -12.57 -8.39
CA GLY A 38 -4.88 -13.90 -8.98
C GLY A 38 -3.55 -14.64 -9.17
N LEU A 39 -2.58 -14.00 -9.81
CA LEU A 39 -1.24 -14.56 -9.98
C LEU A 39 -0.52 -14.74 -8.64
N ALA A 40 -0.65 -13.78 -7.72
CA ALA A 40 -0.05 -13.90 -6.40
C ALA A 40 -0.62 -15.10 -5.62
N ALA A 41 -1.93 -15.35 -5.73
CA ALA A 41 -2.60 -16.50 -5.12
C ALA A 41 -2.13 -17.82 -5.74
N ALA A 42 -2.04 -17.89 -7.08
CA ALA A 42 -1.55 -19.08 -7.76
C ALA A 42 -0.10 -19.43 -7.35
N ILE A 43 0.78 -18.43 -7.27
CA ILE A 43 2.17 -18.61 -6.83
C ILE A 43 2.23 -19.13 -5.38
N ILE A 44 1.55 -18.46 -4.44
CA ILE A 44 1.59 -18.87 -3.03
C ILE A 44 0.96 -20.25 -2.84
N TYR A 45 -0.16 -20.53 -3.51
CA TYR A 45 -0.81 -21.84 -3.43
C TYR A 45 0.10 -22.98 -3.91
N ARG A 46 0.85 -22.76 -4.99
CA ARG A 46 1.76 -23.78 -5.57
C ARG A 46 3.07 -23.92 -4.79
N GLU A 47 3.57 -22.83 -4.23
CA GLU A 47 4.96 -22.75 -3.76
C GLU A 47 5.14 -22.61 -2.26
N VAL A 48 4.08 -22.35 -1.48
CA VAL A 48 4.15 -22.20 -0.02
C VAL A 48 3.36 -23.31 0.64
N ASP A 49 4.05 -24.21 1.36
CA ASP A 49 3.37 -25.25 2.14
C ASP A 49 2.47 -24.57 3.21
N PRO A 50 1.16 -24.86 3.25
CA PRO A 50 0.24 -24.24 4.20
C PRO A 50 0.60 -24.52 5.67
N LYS A 51 1.52 -25.43 5.97
CA LYS A 51 2.00 -25.72 7.33
C LYS A 51 3.18 -24.87 7.78
N VAL A 52 3.85 -24.13 6.89
CA VAL A 52 5.02 -23.33 7.28
C VAL A 52 4.63 -22.23 8.26
N ASP A 53 5.53 -21.88 9.19
CA ASP A 53 5.36 -20.67 9.99
C ASP A 53 5.35 -19.44 9.04
N PRO A 54 4.34 -18.56 9.10
CA PRO A 54 4.30 -17.33 8.31
C PRO A 54 5.54 -16.43 8.41
N LEU A 55 6.32 -16.51 9.50
CA LEU A 55 7.53 -15.71 9.69
C LEU A 55 8.83 -16.49 9.36
N SER A 56 8.72 -17.70 8.79
CA SER A 56 9.87 -18.49 8.36
C SER A 56 10.41 -18.06 6.98
N GLU A 57 11.65 -18.46 6.69
CA GLU A 57 12.27 -18.26 5.37
C GLU A 57 11.52 -18.97 4.23
N ALA A 58 10.77 -20.03 4.54
CA ALA A 58 9.98 -20.82 3.60
C ALA A 58 8.70 -20.12 3.12
N ASN A 59 8.20 -19.11 3.85
CA ASN A 59 7.12 -18.25 3.34
C ASN A 59 7.65 -17.39 2.19
N LYS A 60 6.78 -16.92 1.30
CA LYS A 60 7.17 -16.03 0.19
C LYS A 60 6.46 -14.70 0.31
N VAL A 61 7.13 -13.64 -0.14
CA VAL A 61 6.48 -12.35 -0.40
C VAL A 61 6.31 -12.22 -1.89
N VAL A 62 5.08 -12.01 -2.34
CA VAL A 62 4.75 -11.90 -3.76
C VAL A 62 4.16 -10.52 -4.02
N CYS A 63 4.95 -9.66 -4.67
CA CYS A 63 4.52 -8.35 -5.16
C CYS A 63 4.11 -8.49 -6.62
N MET A 64 2.82 -8.35 -6.94
CA MET A 64 2.31 -8.52 -8.31
C MET A 64 1.50 -7.31 -8.78
N THR A 65 1.56 -7.08 -10.09
CA THR A 65 0.78 -6.05 -10.79
C THR A 65 -0.25 -6.69 -11.71
N GLY A 66 -1.22 -5.88 -12.19
CA GLY A 66 -2.19 -6.30 -13.18
C GLY A 66 -1.82 -5.87 -14.61
N PRO A 67 -2.52 -6.37 -15.63
CA PRO A 67 -2.30 -5.98 -17.03
C PRO A 67 -2.59 -4.51 -17.33
N LEU A 68 -3.37 -3.84 -16.48
CA LEU A 68 -3.69 -2.43 -16.64
C LEU A 68 -2.70 -1.51 -15.90
N THR A 69 -1.87 -2.06 -15.02
CA THR A 69 -0.89 -1.28 -14.26
C THR A 69 0.16 -0.68 -15.19
N GLY A 70 0.41 0.63 -15.06
CA GLY A 70 1.33 1.36 -15.93
C GLY A 70 0.75 1.78 -17.29
N THR A 71 -0.53 1.51 -17.55
CA THR A 71 -1.24 1.95 -18.76
C THR A 71 -1.99 3.27 -18.54
N MET A 72 -2.67 3.77 -19.57
CA MET A 72 -3.53 4.97 -19.48
C MET A 72 -4.89 4.73 -18.83
N VAL A 73 -5.23 3.49 -18.45
CA VAL A 73 -6.52 3.22 -17.82
C VAL A 73 -6.61 3.95 -16.47
N PRO A 74 -7.68 4.72 -16.21
CA PRO A 74 -7.90 5.35 -14.92
C PRO A 74 -7.77 4.36 -13.75
N GLY A 75 -6.84 4.62 -12.84
CA GLY A 75 -6.60 3.73 -11.70
C GLY A 75 -5.68 2.52 -11.99
N GLY A 76 -5.09 2.42 -13.19
CA GLY A 76 -4.09 1.42 -13.57
C GLY A 76 -2.75 1.59 -12.85
N ASN A 77 -2.76 1.53 -11.52
CA ASN A 77 -1.63 1.84 -10.65
C ASN A 77 -1.54 0.96 -9.40
N ARG A 78 -2.33 -0.12 -9.35
CA ARG A 78 -2.39 -1.01 -8.19
C ARG A 78 -1.22 -2.00 -8.18
N THR A 79 -0.76 -2.27 -6.97
CA THR A 79 0.19 -3.33 -6.62
C THR A 79 -0.42 -4.16 -5.50
N THR A 80 -0.40 -5.48 -5.68
CA THR A 80 -0.76 -6.47 -4.66
C THR A 80 0.52 -6.95 -3.98
N ILE A 81 0.52 -7.04 -2.66
CA ILE A 81 1.57 -7.68 -1.88
C ILE A 81 0.91 -8.79 -1.08
N ALA A 82 1.34 -10.03 -1.28
CA ALA A 82 0.73 -11.19 -0.65
C ALA A 82 1.76 -12.14 -0.06
N ALA A 83 1.33 -12.87 0.96
CA ALA A 83 2.08 -13.93 1.64
C ALA A 83 1.11 -14.79 2.46
N LYS A 84 1.60 -15.88 3.07
CA LYS A 84 0.91 -16.44 4.24
C LYS A 84 0.97 -15.41 5.38
N SER A 85 -0.18 -15.04 5.93
CA SER A 85 -0.30 -13.98 6.93
C SER A 85 0.17 -14.43 8.32
N PRO A 86 1.04 -13.66 9.00
CA PRO A 86 1.37 -13.89 10.41
C PRO A 86 0.26 -13.49 11.38
N LEU A 87 -0.75 -12.72 10.92
CA LEU A 87 -1.90 -12.35 11.74
C LEU A 87 -2.98 -13.44 11.75
N THR A 88 -3.31 -13.97 10.57
CA THR A 88 -4.45 -14.89 10.41
C THR A 88 -4.03 -16.35 10.25
N GLY A 89 -2.78 -16.63 9.91
CA GLY A 89 -2.30 -17.96 9.56
C GLY A 89 -2.79 -18.48 8.19
N ALA A 90 -3.57 -17.69 7.46
CA ALA A 90 -4.12 -18.02 6.14
C ALA A 90 -3.48 -17.15 5.03
N TRP A 91 -4.08 -17.17 3.84
CA TRP A 91 -3.79 -16.18 2.79
C TRP A 91 -3.93 -14.75 3.33
N GLY A 92 -2.93 -13.91 3.08
CA GLY A 92 -2.97 -12.48 3.37
C GLY A 92 -2.51 -11.69 2.16
N GLU A 93 -3.22 -10.61 1.86
CA GLU A 93 -2.79 -9.64 0.87
C GLU A 93 -3.10 -8.22 1.32
N GLY A 94 -2.24 -7.29 0.89
CA GLY A 94 -2.44 -5.85 0.99
C GLY A 94 -2.33 -5.22 -0.39
N HIS A 95 -3.09 -4.16 -0.63
CA HIS A 95 -3.11 -3.44 -1.90
C HIS A 95 -2.73 -1.98 -1.70
N LEU A 96 -1.81 -1.49 -2.51
CA LEU A 96 -1.49 -0.07 -2.57
C LEU A 96 -1.59 0.46 -4.00
N GLY A 97 -1.98 1.72 -4.11
CA GLY A 97 -1.89 2.48 -5.35
C GLY A 97 -0.55 3.24 -5.41
N GLY A 98 -0.55 4.40 -6.05
CA GLY A 98 0.61 5.27 -6.11
C GLY A 98 1.39 5.07 -7.40
N PHE A 99 2.70 4.87 -7.31
CA PHE A 99 3.60 4.87 -8.45
C PHE A 99 4.50 3.63 -8.53
N TRP A 100 4.64 2.84 -7.46
CA TRP A 100 5.57 1.70 -7.44
C TRP A 100 5.23 0.61 -8.47
N GLY A 101 3.97 0.17 -8.55
CA GLY A 101 3.54 -0.83 -9.54
C GLY A 101 3.77 -0.41 -11.00
N PRO A 102 3.36 0.81 -11.41
CA PRO A 102 3.73 1.37 -12.70
C PRO A 102 5.25 1.40 -12.95
N GLU A 103 6.03 1.84 -11.96
CA GLU A 103 7.48 1.93 -12.07
C GLU A 103 8.13 0.55 -12.27
N LEU A 104 7.64 -0.50 -11.58
CA LEU A 104 8.06 -1.89 -11.80
C LEU A 104 7.78 -2.36 -13.23
N LYS A 105 6.60 -2.02 -13.76
CA LYS A 105 6.24 -2.34 -15.13
C LYS A 105 7.13 -1.62 -16.15
N PHE A 106 7.53 -0.39 -15.85
CA PHE A 106 8.47 0.36 -16.68
C PHE A 106 9.89 -0.20 -16.61
N ALA A 107 10.28 -0.76 -15.47
CA ALA A 107 11.55 -1.50 -15.31
C ALA A 107 11.52 -2.87 -16.00
N GLY A 108 10.34 -3.28 -16.49
CA GLY A 108 10.18 -4.47 -17.31
C GLY A 108 9.83 -5.74 -16.55
N TYR A 109 9.11 -5.63 -15.43
CA TYR A 109 8.60 -6.79 -14.68
C TYR A 109 7.11 -6.65 -14.34
N ASP A 110 6.39 -7.76 -14.34
CA ASP A 110 5.00 -7.87 -13.87
C ASP A 110 4.91 -8.08 -12.36
N GLY A 111 5.99 -8.54 -11.74
CA GLY A 111 6.06 -8.75 -10.29
C GLY A 111 7.44 -9.13 -9.79
N VAL A 112 7.54 -9.22 -8.46
CA VAL A 112 8.71 -9.64 -7.69
C VAL A 112 8.29 -10.70 -6.68
N ILE A 113 8.96 -11.85 -6.70
CA ILE A 113 8.81 -12.93 -5.71
C ILE A 113 10.07 -12.95 -4.85
N VAL A 114 9.90 -12.84 -3.54
CA VAL A 114 11.01 -12.91 -2.59
C VAL A 114 10.89 -14.18 -1.75
N GLU A 115 11.96 -14.97 -1.75
CA GLU A 115 12.12 -16.20 -0.97
C GLU A 115 13.38 -16.17 -0.11
N GLY A 116 13.50 -17.09 0.85
CA GLY A 116 14.63 -17.13 1.76
C GLY A 116 14.62 -15.99 2.79
N ARG A 117 15.77 -15.78 3.44
CA ARG A 117 16.01 -14.74 4.44
C ARG A 117 17.47 -14.31 4.34
N ALA A 118 17.71 -13.00 4.25
CA ALA A 118 19.07 -12.45 4.25
C ALA A 118 19.72 -12.60 5.64
N SER A 119 21.05 -12.76 5.69
CA SER A 119 21.79 -12.86 6.97
C SER A 119 21.83 -11.54 7.76
N SER A 120 21.67 -10.41 7.08
CA SER A 120 21.61 -9.06 7.65
C SER A 120 20.53 -8.24 6.93
N PRO A 121 20.14 -7.05 7.44
CA PRO A 121 19.22 -6.16 6.75
C PRO A 121 19.66 -5.84 5.32
N VAL A 122 18.78 -6.05 4.35
CA VAL A 122 19.01 -5.73 2.93
C VAL A 122 17.85 -4.97 2.31
N TYR A 123 18.10 -4.31 1.18
CA TYR A 123 17.07 -3.85 0.26
C TYR A 123 17.37 -4.31 -1.16
N ILE A 124 16.31 -4.53 -1.95
CA ILE A 124 16.44 -4.89 -3.36
C ILE A 124 16.36 -3.61 -4.19
N LEU A 125 17.31 -3.38 -5.09
CA LEU A 125 17.28 -2.30 -6.06
C LEU A 125 17.08 -2.88 -7.47
N ILE A 126 16.07 -2.38 -8.17
CA ILE A 126 15.75 -2.73 -9.55
C ILE A 126 15.88 -1.48 -10.41
N ARG A 127 16.79 -1.51 -11.38
CA ARG A 127 16.97 -0.45 -12.40
C ARG A 127 16.92 -1.07 -13.77
N ASP A 128 15.73 -1.05 -14.38
CA ASP A 128 15.47 -1.78 -15.62
C ASP A 128 15.96 -3.25 -15.51
N ASP A 129 16.95 -3.68 -16.29
CA ASP A 129 17.48 -5.06 -16.24
C ASP A 129 18.53 -5.31 -15.14
N GLU A 130 18.98 -4.26 -14.44
CA GLU A 130 19.95 -4.38 -13.33
C GLU A 130 19.23 -4.62 -12.00
N VAL A 131 19.55 -5.73 -11.33
CA VAL A 131 18.97 -6.10 -10.03
C VAL A 131 20.08 -6.38 -9.03
N GLU A 132 20.03 -5.70 -7.89
CA GLU A 132 21.02 -5.82 -6.82
C GLU A 132 20.33 -6.03 -5.48
N VAL A 133 20.89 -6.92 -4.65
CA VAL A 133 20.59 -7.00 -3.21
C VAL A 133 21.66 -6.18 -2.50
N ARG A 134 21.26 -5.11 -1.82
CA ARG A 134 22.17 -4.14 -1.18
C ARG A 134 22.02 -4.16 0.33
N ASP A 135 23.11 -3.85 1.02
CA ASP A 135 23.10 -3.64 2.48
C ASP A 135 22.07 -2.56 2.88
N ALA A 136 21.33 -2.83 3.94
CA ALA A 136 20.36 -1.92 4.53
C ALA A 136 20.56 -1.72 6.04
N GLU A 137 21.70 -2.10 6.62
CA GLU A 137 21.95 -1.91 8.05
C GLU A 137 21.74 -0.47 8.51
N ARG A 138 22.16 0.51 7.70
CA ARG A 138 21.96 1.95 7.97
C ARG A 138 20.51 2.42 7.83
N LEU A 139 19.68 1.63 7.16
CA LEU A 139 18.26 1.93 6.94
C LEU A 139 17.38 1.27 8.02
N TRP A 140 17.87 0.21 8.66
CA TRP A 140 17.17 -0.50 9.72
C TRP A 140 16.94 0.42 10.93
N GLY A 141 15.71 0.44 11.46
CA GLY A 141 15.26 1.36 12.50
C GLY A 141 14.71 2.69 12.00
N LEU A 142 14.93 3.06 10.73
CA LEU A 142 14.37 4.28 10.15
C LEU A 142 12.86 4.13 9.88
N THR A 143 12.15 5.24 10.00
CA THR A 143 10.75 5.34 9.56
C THR A 143 10.63 5.17 8.05
N THR A 144 9.46 4.76 7.57
CA THR A 144 9.20 4.50 6.13
C THR A 144 9.60 5.68 5.26
N SER A 145 9.16 6.91 5.57
CA SER A 145 9.52 8.09 4.76
C SER A 145 11.00 8.43 4.82
N SER A 146 11.68 8.18 5.95
CA SER A 146 13.13 8.36 6.08
C SER A 146 13.90 7.34 5.26
N THR A 147 13.45 6.08 5.23
CA THR A 147 13.98 5.03 4.35
C THR A 147 13.83 5.40 2.89
N GLU A 148 12.65 5.84 2.44
CA GLU A 148 12.44 6.25 1.06
C GLU A 148 13.38 7.39 0.65
N ARG A 149 13.50 8.43 1.48
CA ARG A 149 14.41 9.57 1.23
C ARG A 149 15.87 9.14 1.20
N ALA A 150 16.28 8.26 2.11
CA ALA A 150 17.64 7.77 2.17
C ALA A 150 18.01 6.98 0.90
N ILE A 151 17.15 6.05 0.46
CA ILE A 151 17.36 5.27 -0.75
C ILE A 151 17.39 6.16 -2.00
N ARG A 152 16.45 7.13 -2.13
CA ARG A 152 16.45 8.09 -3.26
C ARG A 152 17.74 8.90 -3.32
N ARG A 153 18.23 9.36 -2.16
CA ARG A 153 19.48 10.11 -2.05
C ARG A 153 20.70 9.24 -2.41
N GLU A 154 20.77 8.01 -1.90
CA GLU A 154 21.84 7.06 -2.25
C GLU A 154 21.85 6.76 -3.75
N CYS A 155 20.67 6.64 -4.34
CA CYS A 155 20.46 6.43 -5.76
C CYS A 155 20.70 7.67 -6.64
N GLY A 156 20.77 8.88 -6.06
CA GLY A 156 20.82 10.14 -6.79
C GLY A 156 19.61 10.40 -7.70
N ASP A 157 18.45 9.79 -7.43
CA ASP A 157 17.28 9.82 -8.32
C ASP A 157 15.95 9.84 -7.55
N GLU A 158 15.26 10.98 -7.57
CA GLU A 158 13.94 11.19 -6.97
C GLU A 158 12.80 10.44 -7.70
N GLY A 159 13.08 9.93 -8.91
CA GLY A 159 12.20 9.07 -9.67
C GLY A 159 12.06 7.66 -9.08
N VAL A 160 13.01 7.23 -8.24
CA VAL A 160 12.97 5.91 -7.59
C VAL A 160 11.72 5.78 -6.72
N ARG A 161 10.98 4.69 -6.92
CA ARG A 161 9.83 4.31 -6.09
C ARG A 161 10.23 3.20 -5.16
N VAL A 162 9.82 3.30 -3.90
CA VAL A 162 10.29 2.42 -2.83
C VAL A 162 9.08 1.83 -2.13
N LEU A 163 9.01 0.50 -2.04
CA LEU A 163 8.25 -0.20 -1.02
C LEU A 163 9.15 -0.37 0.20
N SER A 164 8.72 0.04 1.38
CA SER A 164 9.51 -0.09 2.60
C SER A 164 8.66 -0.48 3.81
N ILE A 165 9.32 -1.08 4.80
CA ILE A 165 8.76 -1.27 6.13
C ILE A 165 9.32 -0.24 7.11
N GLY A 166 8.53 0.11 8.12
CA GLY A 166 9.01 0.86 9.27
C GLY A 166 9.43 -0.08 10.43
N PRO A 167 9.75 0.50 11.60
CA PRO A 167 10.12 -0.25 12.80
C PRO A 167 9.13 -1.33 13.24
N ALA A 168 7.84 -1.19 12.92
CA ALA A 168 6.86 -2.23 13.25
C ALA A 168 7.08 -3.53 12.45
N GLY A 169 7.47 -3.41 11.17
CA GLY A 169 7.81 -4.57 10.34
C GLY A 169 9.08 -5.25 10.84
N GLU A 170 10.11 -4.46 11.17
CA GLU A 170 11.38 -4.95 11.72
C GLU A 170 11.20 -5.70 13.04
N ARG A 171 10.23 -5.27 13.86
CA ARG A 171 9.85 -5.90 15.14
C ARG A 171 8.76 -6.97 15.00
N LEU A 172 8.41 -7.35 13.78
CA LEU A 172 7.45 -8.42 13.48
C LEU A 172 6.06 -8.21 14.09
N VAL A 173 5.61 -6.95 14.21
CA VAL A 173 4.23 -6.65 14.64
C VAL A 173 3.27 -7.31 13.66
N ARG A 174 2.34 -8.15 14.14
CA ARG A 174 1.50 -9.01 13.27
C ARG A 174 0.65 -8.26 12.25
N TYR A 175 0.38 -6.98 12.49
CA TYR A 175 -0.33 -6.07 11.58
C TYR A 175 0.56 -4.94 11.07
N ALA A 176 1.88 -5.18 10.96
CA ALA A 176 2.79 -4.29 10.27
C ALA A 176 2.50 -4.28 8.76
N VAL A 177 2.72 -3.12 8.14
CA VAL A 177 2.36 -2.84 6.75
C VAL A 177 3.58 -2.48 5.92
N VAL A 178 3.41 -2.50 4.60
CA VAL A 178 4.39 -2.00 3.63
C VAL A 178 3.89 -0.68 3.07
N VAL A 179 4.78 0.31 2.98
CA VAL A 179 4.46 1.69 2.59
C VAL A 179 5.25 2.12 1.36
N SER A 180 4.62 2.91 0.48
CA SER A 180 5.26 3.60 -0.65
C SER A 180 4.57 4.92 -0.94
N ASP A 181 5.30 6.04 -0.89
CA ASP A 181 4.76 7.39 -1.14
C ASP A 181 3.49 7.66 -0.29
N GLU A 182 3.49 7.34 1.00
CA GLU A 182 2.32 7.46 1.91
C GLU A 182 1.11 6.58 1.50
N ARG A 183 1.30 5.62 0.59
CA ARG A 183 0.34 4.56 0.26
C ARG A 183 0.70 3.30 1.03
N VAL A 184 -0.31 2.63 1.54
CA VAL A 184 -0.14 1.51 2.47
C VAL A 184 -0.75 0.27 1.88
N ALA A 185 0.02 -0.82 1.80
CA ALA A 185 -0.52 -2.17 1.68
C ALA A 185 -0.86 -2.63 3.09
N GLY A 186 -2.08 -2.26 3.51
CA GLY A 186 -2.57 -2.44 4.87
C GLY A 186 -2.97 -3.87 5.21
N ARG A 187 -3.16 -4.13 6.51
CA ARG A 187 -3.68 -5.38 7.10
C ARG A 187 -2.83 -6.62 6.81
N THR A 188 -3.20 -7.73 7.45
CA THR A 188 -2.65 -9.09 7.26
C THR A 188 -1.14 -9.27 7.48
N GLY A 189 -0.40 -8.24 7.88
CA GLY A 189 0.97 -8.37 8.39
C GLY A 189 2.06 -8.48 7.34
N MET A 190 1.86 -7.97 6.13
CA MET A 190 2.88 -8.04 5.07
C MET A 190 4.20 -7.37 5.48
N GLY A 191 4.14 -6.30 6.27
CA GLY A 191 5.35 -5.65 6.80
C GLY A 191 6.15 -6.54 7.76
N ALA A 192 5.49 -7.41 8.52
CA ALA A 192 6.18 -8.39 9.38
C ALA A 192 6.81 -9.51 8.55
N VAL A 193 6.20 -9.92 7.44
CA VAL A 193 6.81 -10.91 6.53
C VAL A 193 8.08 -10.34 5.91
N PHE A 194 8.07 -9.08 5.46
CA PHE A 194 9.29 -8.37 5.02
C PHE A 194 10.37 -8.37 6.11
N GLY A 195 10.02 -7.93 7.32
CA GLY A 195 10.95 -7.87 8.45
C GLY A 195 11.51 -9.25 8.81
N SER A 196 10.70 -10.31 8.77
CA SER A 196 11.12 -11.69 9.04
C SER A 196 12.15 -12.23 8.05
N LYS A 197 12.30 -11.57 6.90
CA LYS A 197 13.28 -11.91 5.86
C LYS A 197 14.52 -11.01 5.88
N ASN A 198 14.60 -10.09 6.85
CA ASN A 198 15.57 -8.99 6.87
C ASN A 198 15.47 -8.08 5.64
N LEU A 199 14.31 -8.03 4.99
CA LEU A 199 14.07 -7.18 3.82
C LEU A 199 13.51 -5.83 4.26
N LYS A 200 14.32 -4.77 4.20
CA LYS A 200 13.92 -3.40 4.55
C LYS A 200 13.06 -2.75 3.46
N ALA A 201 13.41 -2.96 2.20
CA ALA A 201 12.76 -2.29 1.08
C ALA A 201 12.94 -2.99 -0.28
N ILE A 202 12.06 -2.65 -1.22
CA ILE A 202 12.22 -2.93 -2.66
C ILE A 202 12.10 -1.60 -3.41
N ALA A 203 13.23 -1.13 -3.92
CA ALA A 203 13.37 0.10 -4.68
C ALA A 203 13.38 -0.20 -6.18
N VAL A 204 12.65 0.60 -6.97
CA VAL A 204 12.55 0.41 -8.41
C VAL A 204 12.65 1.73 -9.15
N ARG A 205 13.36 1.70 -10.28
CA ARG A 205 13.38 2.74 -11.30
C ARG A 205 13.23 2.09 -12.66
N GLY A 206 12.24 2.54 -13.42
CA GLY A 206 11.94 2.04 -14.75
C GLY A 206 11.93 3.16 -15.78
N THR A 207 12.49 2.90 -16.96
CA THR A 207 12.53 3.86 -18.07
C THR A 207 11.71 3.41 -19.28
N GLY A 208 11.20 2.17 -19.26
CA GLY A 208 10.39 1.58 -20.31
C GLY A 208 8.92 2.04 -20.32
N LYS A 209 8.11 1.28 -21.05
CA LYS A 209 6.66 1.52 -21.21
C LYS A 209 5.89 0.22 -21.34
N VAL A 210 4.64 0.22 -20.89
CA VAL A 210 3.72 -0.91 -21.10
C VAL A 210 3.11 -0.84 -22.49
N ARG A 211 3.23 -1.90 -23.28
CA ARG A 211 2.62 -2.00 -24.62
C ARG A 211 1.12 -2.25 -24.50
N VAL A 212 0.33 -1.58 -25.33
CA VAL A 212 -1.13 -1.77 -25.43
C VAL A 212 -1.46 -2.21 -26.86
N LYS A 213 -2.20 -3.32 -27.00
CA LYS A 213 -2.48 -3.94 -28.31
C LYS A 213 -3.28 -3.02 -29.24
N GLU A 214 -4.42 -2.52 -28.77
CA GLU A 214 -5.30 -1.62 -29.52
C GLU A 214 -5.31 -0.22 -28.87
N TYR A 215 -4.16 0.47 -28.91
CA TYR A 215 -3.96 1.74 -28.19
C TYR A 215 -5.02 2.81 -28.51
N GLU A 216 -5.29 3.10 -29.79
CA GLU A 216 -6.27 4.14 -30.17
C GLU A 216 -7.69 3.77 -29.76
N ARG A 217 -8.05 2.48 -29.81
CA ARG A 217 -9.35 2.00 -29.33
C ARG A 217 -9.47 2.18 -27.82
N LEU A 218 -8.46 1.77 -27.05
CA LEU A 218 -8.45 1.96 -25.60
C LEU A 218 -8.56 3.44 -25.24
N ARG A 219 -7.81 4.31 -25.93
CA ARG A 219 -7.85 5.76 -25.73
C ARG A 219 -9.24 6.35 -26.02
N ALA A 220 -9.89 5.92 -27.11
CA ALA A 220 -11.25 6.34 -27.43
C ALA A 220 -12.27 5.88 -26.37
N LEU A 221 -12.14 4.65 -25.87
CA LEU A 221 -12.98 4.13 -24.78
C LEU A 221 -12.80 4.93 -23.50
N ILE A 222 -11.56 5.21 -23.08
CA ILE A 222 -11.28 6.01 -21.88
C ILE A 222 -11.88 7.40 -22.02
N ARG A 223 -11.70 8.08 -23.16
CA ARG A 223 -12.32 9.40 -23.40
C ARG A 223 -13.83 9.37 -23.27
N ARG A 224 -14.48 8.31 -23.77
CA ARG A 224 -15.93 8.13 -23.66
C ARG A 224 -16.38 7.87 -22.23
N LEU A 225 -15.62 7.10 -21.46
CA LEU A 225 -15.97 6.73 -20.08
C LEU A 225 -15.61 7.82 -19.05
N TYR A 226 -14.64 8.67 -19.37
CA TYR A 226 -14.13 9.69 -18.45
C TYR A 226 -15.23 10.60 -17.87
N PRO A 227 -16.18 11.16 -18.66
CA PRO A 227 -17.26 11.95 -18.10
C PRO A 227 -18.12 11.17 -17.11
N ALA A 228 -18.43 9.90 -17.38
CA ALA A 228 -19.23 9.06 -16.49
C ALA A 228 -18.50 8.72 -15.18
N ILE A 229 -17.17 8.52 -15.25
CA ILE A 229 -16.34 8.32 -14.05
C ILE A 229 -16.38 9.58 -13.18
N MET A 230 -16.24 10.76 -13.78
CA MET A 230 -16.15 12.02 -13.05
C MET A 230 -17.51 12.61 -12.64
N SER A 231 -18.60 12.22 -13.30
CA SER A 231 -19.96 12.60 -12.91
C SER A 231 -20.57 11.69 -11.86
N ASN A 232 -19.94 10.55 -11.53
CA ASN A 232 -20.37 9.68 -10.45
C ASN A 232 -20.26 10.41 -9.09
N PRO A 233 -21.31 10.42 -8.25
CA PRO A 233 -21.29 11.12 -6.96
C PRO A 233 -20.16 10.68 -6.02
N THR A 234 -19.87 9.38 -5.92
CA THR A 234 -18.77 8.86 -5.10
C THR A 234 -17.42 9.36 -5.58
N SER A 235 -17.19 9.43 -6.90
CA SER A 235 -15.99 10.03 -7.46
C SER A 235 -15.85 11.50 -7.06
N GLN A 236 -16.94 12.27 -7.08
CA GLN A 236 -16.93 13.69 -6.71
C GLN A 236 -16.66 13.89 -5.22
N VAL A 237 -17.32 13.11 -4.35
CA VAL A 237 -17.08 13.12 -2.89
C VAL A 237 -15.62 12.81 -2.61
N ARG A 238 -15.05 11.76 -3.23
CA ARG A 238 -13.63 11.41 -3.04
C ARG A 238 -12.69 12.46 -3.61
N ALA A 239 -13.04 13.07 -4.75
CA ALA A 239 -12.25 14.14 -5.35
C ALA A 239 -12.20 15.39 -4.47
N LEU A 240 -13.24 15.68 -3.71
CA LEU A 240 -13.30 16.81 -2.78
C LEU A 240 -12.69 16.47 -1.42
N TYR A 241 -13.08 15.34 -0.84
CA TYR A 241 -12.89 15.06 0.60
C TYR A 241 -12.10 13.79 0.91
N GLY A 242 -11.70 13.01 -0.11
CA GLY A 242 -11.06 11.70 0.09
C GLY A 242 -12.08 10.64 0.49
N THR A 243 -11.63 9.46 0.91
CA THR A 243 -12.55 8.38 1.32
C THR A 243 -13.36 8.76 2.55
N ASN A 244 -12.77 9.55 3.46
CA ASN A 244 -13.43 10.04 4.65
C ASN A 244 -14.58 11.03 4.37
N GLY A 245 -14.77 11.46 3.12
CA GLY A 245 -15.95 12.23 2.72
C GLY A 245 -17.27 11.47 2.84
N GLU A 246 -17.22 10.14 2.90
CA GLU A 246 -18.38 9.26 3.03
C GLU A 246 -18.76 9.00 4.52
N MET A 247 -17.96 9.50 5.49
CA MET A 247 -18.12 9.24 6.92
C MET A 247 -19.52 9.58 7.47
N GLU A 248 -20.06 10.76 7.13
CA GLU A 248 -21.38 11.18 7.62
C GLU A 248 -22.52 10.35 6.99
N VAL A 249 -22.37 9.90 5.74
CA VAL A 249 -23.33 9.02 5.08
C VAL A 249 -23.32 7.64 5.75
N PHE A 250 -22.14 7.09 6.05
CA PHE A 250 -22.03 5.83 6.79
C PHE A 250 -22.56 5.95 8.22
N HIS A 251 -22.42 7.12 8.86
CA HIS A 251 -22.99 7.36 10.19
C HIS A 251 -24.51 7.35 10.16
N GLU A 252 -25.14 7.98 9.16
CA GLU A 252 -26.59 7.96 8.97
C GLU A 252 -27.13 6.54 8.74
N TYR A 253 -26.36 5.67 8.07
CA TYR A 253 -26.70 4.26 7.88
C TYR A 253 -26.45 3.38 9.12
N GLY A 254 -25.77 3.90 10.16
CA GLY A 254 -25.37 3.13 11.32
C GLY A 254 -24.19 2.17 11.08
N ASP A 255 -23.35 2.45 10.07
CA ASP A 255 -22.20 1.62 9.66
C ASP A 255 -20.85 2.11 10.23
N VAL A 256 -20.83 3.30 10.85
CA VAL A 256 -19.62 3.80 11.54
C VAL A 256 -19.44 3.05 12.87
N PRO A 257 -18.28 2.43 13.11
CA PRO A 257 -18.05 1.73 14.36
C PRO A 257 -17.70 2.73 15.47
N ILE A 258 -18.47 2.72 16.55
CA ILE A 258 -18.35 3.70 17.65
C ILE A 258 -18.16 2.95 18.97
N ARG A 259 -17.22 3.41 19.79
CA ARG A 259 -16.88 2.84 21.12
C ARG A 259 -16.77 1.31 21.10
N ASN A 260 -15.77 0.79 20.40
CA ASN A 260 -15.60 -0.65 20.18
C ASN A 260 -16.89 -1.39 19.76
N PHE A 261 -17.66 -0.81 18.83
CA PHE A 261 -18.93 -1.35 18.32
C PHE A 261 -20.08 -1.43 19.35
N THR A 262 -19.96 -0.79 20.51
CA THR A 262 -21.01 -0.82 21.55
C THR A 262 -22.05 0.30 21.41
N LEU A 263 -21.79 1.31 20.58
CA LEU A 263 -22.67 2.46 20.40
C LEU A 263 -23.08 2.64 18.93
N GLY A 264 -24.34 2.99 18.69
CA GLY A 264 -24.89 3.19 17.34
C GLY A 264 -24.87 4.64 16.85
N GLU A 265 -24.74 5.63 17.74
CA GLU A 265 -24.74 7.05 17.37
C GLU A 265 -23.81 7.89 18.24
N TRP A 266 -23.12 8.86 17.63
CA TRP A 266 -22.30 9.82 18.36
C TRP A 266 -22.07 11.10 17.54
N LEU A 267 -22.36 12.26 18.12
CA LEU A 267 -22.22 13.56 17.45
C LEU A 267 -20.78 13.91 17.04
N GLY A 268 -19.78 13.28 17.67
CA GLY A 268 -18.37 13.49 17.37
C GLY A 268 -17.96 13.09 15.95
N VAL A 269 -18.71 12.17 15.30
CA VAL A 269 -18.43 11.73 13.92
C VAL A 269 -18.35 12.91 12.94
N SER A 270 -19.26 13.88 13.06
CA SER A 270 -19.29 15.10 12.23
C SER A 270 -18.00 15.94 12.32
N ARG A 271 -17.27 15.87 13.45
CA ARG A 271 -16.04 16.66 13.66
C ARG A 271 -14.82 16.04 12.99
N ILE A 272 -14.89 14.74 12.68
CA ILE A 272 -13.80 13.96 12.07
C ILE A 272 -14.12 13.49 10.65
N SER A 273 -15.21 13.99 10.04
CA SER A 273 -15.53 13.73 8.65
C SER A 273 -14.51 14.34 7.69
N GLY A 274 -14.46 13.83 6.45
CA GLY A 274 -13.59 14.38 5.41
C GLY A 274 -13.85 15.87 5.15
N GLN A 275 -15.11 16.30 5.24
CA GLN A 275 -15.55 17.68 5.13
C GLN A 275 -14.93 18.56 6.24
N ALA A 276 -14.98 18.10 7.49
CA ALA A 276 -14.39 18.79 8.62
C ALA A 276 -12.86 18.86 8.54
N ILE A 277 -12.19 17.76 8.17
CA ILE A 277 -10.74 17.71 8.03
C ILE A 277 -10.27 18.60 6.87
N VAL A 278 -10.88 18.48 5.69
CA VAL A 278 -10.46 19.23 4.50
C VAL A 278 -10.65 20.74 4.69
N SER A 279 -11.81 21.18 5.22
CA SER A 279 -12.08 22.61 5.42
C SER A 279 -11.09 23.28 6.38
N ARG A 280 -10.49 22.51 7.30
CA ARG A 280 -9.56 23.03 8.30
C ARG A 280 -8.11 22.84 7.87
N MET A 281 -7.72 21.68 7.36
CA MET A 281 -6.31 21.25 7.35
C MET A 281 -5.74 21.00 5.95
N LEU A 282 -6.57 21.04 4.89
CA LEU A 282 -6.12 20.73 3.53
C LEU A 282 -4.99 21.66 3.09
N ARG A 283 -3.91 21.06 2.61
CA ARG A 283 -2.81 21.76 1.94
C ARG A 283 -2.94 21.67 0.43
N ARG A 284 -3.15 20.47 -0.11
CA ARG A 284 -3.33 20.23 -1.56
C ARG A 284 -3.92 18.86 -1.86
N HIS A 285 -4.39 18.71 -3.09
CA HIS A 285 -4.80 17.43 -3.66
C HIS A 285 -3.60 16.76 -4.34
N ARG A 286 -3.49 15.44 -4.19
CA ARG A 286 -2.53 14.60 -4.92
C ARG A 286 -3.29 13.48 -5.65
N THR A 287 -2.58 12.69 -6.45
CA THR A 287 -3.19 11.54 -7.12
C THR A 287 -2.18 10.41 -7.29
N CYS A 288 -2.70 9.19 -7.46
CA CYS A 288 -1.91 8.05 -7.92
C CYS A 288 -1.68 8.18 -9.43
N PHE A 289 -0.76 7.37 -9.96
CA PHE A 289 -0.47 7.33 -11.40
C PHE A 289 -1.74 7.19 -12.25
N SER A 290 -1.91 8.09 -13.23
CA SER A 290 -3.01 8.07 -14.20
C SER A 290 -4.44 8.08 -13.60
N CYS A 291 -4.63 8.49 -12.34
CA CYS A 291 -5.94 8.52 -11.71
C CYS A 291 -6.57 9.93 -11.76
N PRO A 292 -7.78 10.09 -12.32
CA PRO A 292 -8.43 11.40 -12.45
C PRO A 292 -9.26 11.82 -11.23
N ILE A 293 -9.37 10.96 -10.20
CA ILE A 293 -10.20 11.23 -9.03
C ILE A 293 -9.50 12.15 -8.03
N HIS A 294 -8.17 12.11 -7.92
CA HIS A 294 -7.42 12.89 -6.93
C HIS A 294 -7.91 12.70 -5.48
N CYS A 295 -8.23 11.46 -5.07
CA CYS A 295 -8.72 11.18 -3.72
C CYS A 295 -7.69 11.44 -2.61
N TRP A 296 -6.40 11.47 -2.94
CA TRP A 296 -5.32 11.76 -2.00
C TRP A 296 -5.39 13.21 -1.53
N LYS A 297 -5.58 13.41 -0.23
CA LYS A 297 -5.43 14.73 0.39
C LYS A 297 -4.14 14.79 1.18
N GLU A 298 -3.41 15.87 1.00
CA GLU A 298 -2.29 16.23 1.84
C GLU A 298 -2.76 17.31 2.81
N VAL A 299 -2.57 17.10 4.10
CA VAL A 299 -2.97 18.02 5.17
C VAL A 299 -1.75 18.48 5.96
N LYS A 300 -1.88 19.62 6.63
CA LYS A 300 -0.92 20.10 7.60
C LYS A 300 -1.51 20.02 9.00
N ILE A 301 -0.85 19.29 9.90
CA ILE A 301 -1.22 19.22 11.31
C ILE A 301 -1.05 20.62 11.92
N LYS A 302 -2.08 21.13 12.58
CA LYS A 302 -2.10 22.51 13.09
C LYS A 302 -1.70 22.61 14.55
N GLU A 303 -2.09 21.61 15.35
CA GLU A 303 -1.96 21.62 16.80
C GLU A 303 -1.38 20.29 17.32
N GLY A 304 -0.92 20.30 18.56
CA GLY A 304 -0.33 19.14 19.23
C GLY A 304 1.16 18.92 18.92
N PRO A 305 1.73 17.79 19.40
CA PRO A 305 3.18 17.53 19.35
C PRO A 305 3.79 17.48 17.94
N HIS A 306 2.96 17.21 16.93
CA HIS A 306 3.37 17.11 15.52
C HIS A 306 2.86 18.28 14.67
N ALA A 307 2.51 19.42 15.29
CA ALA A 307 2.12 20.63 14.57
C ALA A 307 3.20 21.05 13.56
N GLY A 308 2.77 21.41 12.36
CA GLY A 308 3.66 21.75 11.25
C GLY A 308 3.94 20.59 10.29
N THR A 309 3.79 19.34 10.73
CA THR A 309 3.96 18.16 9.89
C THR A 309 2.95 18.14 8.75
N VAL A 310 3.45 17.86 7.56
CA VAL A 310 2.63 17.59 6.38
C VAL A 310 2.55 16.09 6.19
N THR A 311 1.34 15.58 6.04
CA THR A 311 1.09 14.16 5.86
C THR A 311 -0.17 13.95 5.03
N ARG A 312 -0.50 12.69 4.76
CA ARG A 312 -1.76 12.30 4.18
C ARG A 312 -2.92 12.55 5.15
N ALA A 313 -4.04 13.03 4.65
CA ALA A 313 -5.24 13.15 5.46
C ALA A 313 -5.70 11.77 5.95
N PRO A 314 -6.27 11.67 7.16
CA PRO A 314 -6.95 10.47 7.61
C PRO A 314 -7.94 9.99 6.55
N GLU A 315 -7.76 8.75 6.09
CA GLU A 315 -8.76 8.06 5.29
C GLU A 315 -9.94 7.66 6.19
N TYR A 316 -11.06 7.22 5.60
CA TYR A 316 -12.24 6.80 6.35
C TYR A 316 -11.87 5.82 7.48
N GLU A 317 -11.10 4.78 7.14
CA GLU A 317 -10.69 3.75 8.07
C GLU A 317 -9.87 4.28 9.25
N THR A 318 -9.05 5.31 9.04
CA THR A 318 -8.30 5.97 10.11
C THR A 318 -9.25 6.71 11.05
N ALA A 319 -10.18 7.51 10.51
CA ALA A 319 -11.14 8.25 11.31
C ALA A 319 -12.10 7.32 12.07
N ALA A 320 -12.52 6.21 11.44
CA ALA A 320 -13.33 5.19 12.07
C ALA A 320 -12.57 4.48 13.19
N SER A 321 -11.41 3.88 12.91
CA SER A 321 -10.69 3.00 13.84
C SER A 321 -9.92 3.73 14.95
N LEU A 322 -9.32 4.89 14.65
CA LEU A 322 -8.53 5.67 15.62
C LEU A 322 -9.30 6.89 16.16
N GLY A 323 -10.49 7.16 15.63
CA GLY A 323 -11.38 8.22 16.12
C GLY A 323 -12.64 7.67 16.77
N ALA A 324 -13.65 7.37 15.95
CA ALA A 324 -14.98 6.97 16.40
C ALA A 324 -14.96 5.73 17.32
N LEU A 325 -14.16 4.72 16.98
CA LEU A 325 -14.03 3.50 17.78
C LEU A 325 -13.48 3.78 19.19
N LEU A 326 -12.70 4.85 19.34
CA LEU A 326 -12.05 5.29 20.58
C LEU A 326 -12.72 6.51 21.22
N MET A 327 -13.84 6.99 20.66
CA MET A 327 -14.53 8.20 21.09
C MET A 327 -13.65 9.47 21.05
N ILE A 328 -12.74 9.56 20.07
CA ILE A 328 -11.85 10.71 19.87
C ILE A 328 -12.27 11.48 18.60
N ASP A 329 -12.61 12.76 18.76
CA ASP A 329 -13.10 13.60 17.65
C ASP A 329 -12.23 14.83 17.33
N ASP A 330 -10.93 14.73 17.58
CA ASP A 330 -9.95 15.75 17.21
C ASP A 330 -9.27 15.43 15.85
N PRO A 331 -9.48 16.27 14.81
CA PRO A 331 -8.78 16.15 13.54
C PRO A 331 -7.24 16.19 13.61
N ASN A 332 -6.66 16.96 14.55
CA ASN A 332 -5.21 17.03 14.70
C ASN A 332 -4.65 15.73 15.30
N TYR A 333 -5.36 15.17 16.27
CA TYR A 333 -5.08 13.82 16.78
C TYR A 333 -5.11 12.80 15.64
N LEU A 334 -6.18 12.76 14.84
CA LEU A 334 -6.30 11.78 13.75
C LEU A 334 -5.20 11.90 12.71
N ALA A 335 -4.88 13.12 12.27
CA ALA A 335 -3.79 13.35 11.33
C ALA A 335 -2.43 12.96 11.93
N THR A 336 -2.24 13.14 13.24
CA THR A 336 -1.05 12.68 13.96
C THR A 336 -0.98 11.16 14.03
N ALA A 337 -2.10 10.50 14.35
CA ALA A 337 -2.17 9.04 14.46
C ALA A 337 -1.93 8.36 13.10
N GLU A 338 -2.53 8.89 12.02
CA GLU A 338 -2.24 8.49 10.63
C GLU A 338 -0.75 8.63 10.30
N TYR A 339 -0.17 9.79 10.59
CA TYR A 339 1.24 10.07 10.34
C TYR A 339 2.14 9.05 11.05
N LEU A 340 1.92 8.81 12.34
CA LEU A 340 2.72 7.87 13.12
C LEU A 340 2.55 6.42 12.63
N CYS A 341 1.32 6.00 12.31
CA CYS A 341 1.08 4.67 11.76
C CYS A 341 1.82 4.48 10.43
N ASN A 342 1.80 5.48 9.54
CA ASN A 342 2.52 5.43 8.27
C ASN A 342 4.04 5.41 8.46
N GLU A 343 4.58 6.26 9.34
CA GLU A 343 6.02 6.33 9.63
C GLU A 343 6.55 5.04 10.27
N TYR A 344 5.80 4.47 11.22
CA TYR A 344 6.19 3.24 11.88
C TYR A 344 5.86 1.96 11.10
N GLY A 345 5.01 2.07 10.08
CA GLY A 345 4.56 0.92 9.28
C GLY A 345 3.55 0.06 10.03
N ILE A 346 2.52 0.67 10.60
CA ILE A 346 1.43 0.02 11.36
C ILE A 346 0.09 0.18 10.62
N ASP A 347 -0.70 -0.89 10.57
CA ASP A 347 -2.07 -0.86 10.06
C ASP A 347 -3.00 -0.08 10.99
N VAL A 348 -3.59 1.02 10.50
CA VAL A 348 -4.48 1.89 11.30
C VAL A 348 -5.70 1.15 11.84
N ILE A 349 -6.28 0.25 11.03
CA ILE A 349 -7.48 -0.50 11.41
C ILE A 349 -7.18 -1.43 12.58
N SER A 350 -6.20 -2.31 12.41
CA SER A 350 -5.83 -3.27 13.46
C SER A 350 -5.30 -2.57 14.71
N ALA A 351 -4.58 -1.45 14.57
CA ALA A 351 -4.14 -0.65 15.70
C ALA A 351 -5.33 -0.08 16.48
N GLY A 352 -6.27 0.58 15.79
CA GLY A 352 -7.46 1.14 16.40
C GLY A 352 -8.31 0.10 17.11
N VAL A 353 -8.58 -1.04 16.46
CA VAL A 353 -9.35 -2.15 17.07
C VAL A 353 -8.63 -2.76 18.27
N THR A 354 -7.30 -2.94 18.20
CA THR A 354 -6.52 -3.47 19.33
C THR A 354 -6.55 -2.51 20.52
N ILE A 355 -6.43 -1.20 20.28
CA ILE A 355 -6.51 -0.18 21.33
C ILE A 355 -7.93 -0.15 21.90
N ALA A 356 -8.98 -0.19 21.07
CA ALA A 356 -10.37 -0.17 21.51
C ALA A 356 -10.69 -1.36 22.42
N TRP A 357 -10.26 -2.56 22.04
CA TRP A 357 -10.37 -3.75 22.87
C TRP A 357 -9.65 -3.60 24.21
N ALA A 358 -8.42 -3.06 24.20
CA ALA A 358 -7.65 -2.85 25.43
C ALA A 358 -8.30 -1.83 26.36
N THR A 359 -8.90 -0.77 25.80
CA THR A 359 -9.66 0.22 26.57
C THR A 359 -10.89 -0.41 27.21
N GLU A 360 -11.70 -1.16 26.46
CA GLU A 360 -12.89 -1.84 27.01
C GLU A 360 -12.54 -2.91 28.05
N ALA A 361 -11.45 -3.66 27.86
CA ALA A 361 -10.98 -4.63 28.84
C ALA A 361 -10.47 -4.00 30.14
N PHE A 362 -10.13 -2.71 30.12
CA PHE A 362 -9.69 -1.95 31.28
C PHE A 362 -10.85 -1.28 32.04
N GLU A 363 -11.91 -0.86 31.33
CA GLU A 363 -13.16 -0.34 31.90
C GLU A 363 -13.87 -1.39 32.78
#